data_AF-A0A1H1A0M6-F1
#
_entry.id   AF-A0A1H1A0M6-F1
#
_cell.length_a   1.000
_cell.length_b   1.000
_cell.length_c   1.000
_cell.angle_alpha   90.00
_cell.angle_beta   90.00
_cell.angle_gamma   90.00
#
_symmetry.space_group_name_H-M   'P 1'
#
loop_
_entity.id
_entity.type
_entity.pdbx_description
1 polymer ?
#
loop_
_entity_poly.entity_id
_entity_poly.type
_entity_poly.pdbx_seq_one_letter_code
_entity_poly.pdbx_strand_id
1 'polypeptide(L)'
;MGFADVARELLLVVPADFVAQRTARQRAARKDDRELAAAIGSLRKPAPAAWVIDLLAHDGALDDAVDLGPAIRKAQADADPAEIRKLRHQRAQVVDALAQAGADLASDAGHPATPAVLDQVRATIEAAMADPHAGAAVRSGLLVRPLESAGFDDVDLDGALADPDAVPDAWSGSDAPPIPIDQARRSRKAGRASRPPERDETPERRPTPEPEPTPKPEPQPKPTRDRAVREPKVDPSAERRAARDAEAEARAASHEADAALDAAEQELEHAEDRHADLERQLADATAEVERLERARDDAEAASDRARDAFTAARKARRGR
;
A
#
# COMPACT_ATOMS: atom_id res chain seq x y z
N MET A 1 16.19 -20.88 -18.65
CA MET A 1 15.28 -19.76 -18.37
C MET A 1 14.65 -20.04 -17.02
N GLY A 2 14.84 -19.15 -16.05
CA GLY A 2 14.30 -19.34 -14.69
C GLY A 2 12.79 -19.10 -14.65
N PHE A 3 12.14 -19.42 -13.52
CA PHE A 3 10.72 -19.13 -13.34
C PHE A 3 10.41 -17.63 -13.47
N ALA A 4 11.21 -16.76 -12.84
CA ALA A 4 11.08 -15.30 -12.95
C ALA A 4 11.09 -14.79 -14.39
N ASP A 5 11.95 -15.32 -15.25
CA ASP A 5 12.00 -14.90 -16.67
C ASP A 5 10.73 -15.30 -17.41
N VAL A 6 10.22 -16.52 -17.17
CA VAL A 6 8.97 -16.98 -17.77
C VAL A 6 7.78 -16.19 -17.22
N ALA A 7 7.80 -15.84 -15.94
CA ALA A 7 6.78 -15.04 -15.29
C ALA A 7 6.73 -13.63 -15.89
N ARG A 8 7.87 -12.94 -16.05
CA ARG A 8 7.95 -11.63 -16.74
C ARG A 8 7.30 -11.68 -18.11
N GLU A 9 7.64 -12.65 -18.95
CA GLU A 9 7.02 -12.77 -20.28
C GLU A 9 5.51 -13.03 -20.22
N LEU A 10 5.06 -13.89 -19.30
CA LEU A 10 3.64 -14.21 -19.15
C LEU A 10 2.85 -13.03 -18.60
N LEU A 11 3.45 -12.22 -17.73
CA LEU A 11 2.79 -11.07 -17.12
C LEU A 11 2.59 -9.92 -18.10
N LEU A 12 3.34 -9.86 -19.20
CA LEU A 12 3.10 -8.90 -20.29
C LEU A 12 1.93 -9.28 -21.20
N VAL A 13 1.45 -10.53 -21.12
CA VAL A 13 0.31 -11.01 -21.92
C VAL A 13 -0.97 -10.32 -21.48
N VAL A 14 -1.78 -9.86 -22.44
CA VAL A 14 -3.10 -9.27 -22.17
C VAL A 14 -3.92 -10.16 -21.22
N PRO A 15 -4.60 -9.60 -20.20
CA PRO A 15 -5.26 -10.40 -19.16
C PRO A 15 -6.29 -11.42 -19.67
N ALA A 16 -6.90 -11.17 -20.83
CA ALA A 16 -7.83 -12.10 -21.47
C ALA A 16 -7.16 -13.41 -21.92
N ASP A 17 -5.93 -13.33 -22.44
CA ASP A 17 -5.21 -14.47 -23.03
C ASP A 17 -4.26 -15.17 -22.05
N PHE A 18 -4.01 -14.54 -20.91
CA PHE A 18 -3.05 -15.01 -19.90
C PHE A 18 -3.20 -16.50 -19.56
N VAL A 19 -4.42 -16.97 -19.29
CA VAL A 19 -4.66 -18.36 -18.87
C VAL A 19 -4.31 -19.36 -19.98
N ALA A 20 -4.62 -19.00 -21.24
CA ALA A 20 -4.30 -19.84 -22.39
C ALA A 20 -2.78 -19.90 -22.59
N GLN A 21 -2.09 -18.77 -22.56
CA GLN A 21 -0.63 -18.69 -22.71
C GLN A 21 0.11 -19.38 -21.56
N ARG A 22 -0.30 -19.18 -20.31
CA ARG A 22 0.25 -19.87 -19.13
C ARG A 22 0.09 -21.39 -19.27
N THR A 23 -1.07 -21.86 -19.71
CA THR A 23 -1.31 -23.30 -19.92
C THR A 23 -0.43 -23.88 -21.02
N ALA A 24 -0.22 -23.13 -22.11
CA ALA A 24 0.68 -23.53 -23.19
C ALA A 24 2.14 -23.60 -22.70
N ARG A 25 2.62 -22.57 -22.00
CA ARG A 25 3.98 -22.54 -21.40
C ARG A 25 4.18 -23.65 -20.37
N GLN A 26 3.20 -23.89 -19.51
CA GLN A 26 3.22 -25.01 -18.58
C GLN A 26 3.37 -26.36 -19.30
N ARG A 27 2.58 -26.61 -20.35
CA ARG A 27 2.65 -27.86 -21.12
C ARG A 27 3.98 -28.03 -21.86
N ALA A 28 4.56 -26.93 -22.35
CA ALA A 28 5.88 -26.95 -22.98
C ALA A 28 6.97 -27.33 -21.96
N ALA A 29 6.97 -26.71 -20.78
CA ALA A 29 7.96 -26.99 -19.73
C ALA A 29 7.85 -28.39 -19.11
N ARG A 30 6.64 -28.99 -19.10
CA ARG A 30 6.35 -30.30 -18.45
C ARG A 30 7.32 -31.43 -18.81
N LYS A 31 7.86 -31.44 -20.04
CA LYS A 31 8.73 -32.52 -20.53
C LYS A 31 10.16 -32.39 -20.02
N ASP A 32 10.61 -31.16 -19.82
CA ASP A 32 12.01 -30.85 -19.52
C ASP A 32 12.20 -30.53 -18.03
N ASP A 33 11.25 -29.81 -17.44
CA ASP A 33 11.29 -29.40 -16.04
C ASP A 33 9.87 -29.41 -15.42
N ARG A 34 9.62 -30.43 -14.59
CA ARG A 34 8.33 -30.63 -13.96
C ARG A 34 8.06 -29.63 -12.83
N GLU A 35 9.10 -29.13 -12.17
CA GLU A 35 9.01 -28.16 -11.08
C GLU A 35 8.69 -26.78 -11.64
N LEU A 36 9.43 -26.34 -12.66
CA LEU A 36 9.12 -25.12 -13.42
C LEU A 36 7.70 -25.16 -13.99
N ALA A 37 7.28 -26.28 -14.58
CA ALA A 37 5.92 -26.42 -15.07
C ALA A 37 4.85 -26.38 -13.96
N ALA A 38 5.18 -26.79 -12.73
CA ALA A 38 4.29 -26.63 -11.60
C ALA A 38 4.20 -25.16 -11.19
N ALA A 39 5.34 -24.46 -11.09
CA ALA A 39 5.43 -23.04 -10.76
C ALA A 39 4.68 -22.16 -11.78
N ILE A 40 4.89 -22.39 -13.08
CA ILE A 40 4.13 -21.71 -14.16
C ILE A 40 2.63 -21.97 -14.00
N GLY A 41 2.23 -23.20 -13.65
CA GLY A 41 0.83 -23.55 -13.44
C GLY A 41 0.18 -22.85 -12.24
N SER A 42 0.95 -22.55 -11.21
CA SER A 42 0.51 -21.81 -10.02
C SER A 42 0.54 -20.28 -10.19
N LEU A 43 1.14 -19.77 -11.26
CA LEU A 43 1.22 -18.33 -11.51
C LEU A 43 -0.20 -17.73 -11.59
N ARG A 44 -0.45 -16.75 -10.73
CA ARG A 44 -1.74 -16.05 -10.66
C ARG A 44 -1.92 -15.15 -11.88
N LYS A 45 -3.17 -14.93 -12.28
CA LYS A 45 -3.50 -13.96 -13.31
C LYS A 45 -3.23 -12.56 -12.76
N PRO A 46 -2.52 -11.68 -13.48
CA PRO A 46 -2.29 -10.31 -13.03
C PRO A 46 -3.61 -9.53 -13.00
N ALA A 47 -3.74 -8.66 -12.00
CA ALA A 47 -4.75 -7.62 -12.02
C ALA A 47 -4.50 -6.65 -13.19
N PRO A 48 -5.54 -6.04 -13.79
CA PRO A 48 -5.35 -5.13 -14.93
C PRO A 48 -4.36 -3.99 -14.66
N ALA A 49 -4.40 -3.36 -13.49
CA ALA A 49 -3.45 -2.32 -13.12
C ALA A 49 -2.01 -2.85 -12.99
N ALA A 50 -1.82 -4.04 -12.42
CA ALA A 50 -0.52 -4.68 -12.30
C ALA A 50 0.09 -5.00 -13.67
N TRP A 51 -0.74 -5.48 -14.62
CA TRP A 51 -0.33 -5.68 -16.00
C TRP A 51 0.16 -4.39 -16.67
N VAL A 52 -0.54 -3.26 -16.49
CA VAL A 52 -0.11 -1.96 -17.03
C VAL A 52 1.23 -1.52 -16.42
N ILE A 53 1.42 -1.75 -15.11
CA ILE A 53 2.67 -1.47 -14.43
C ILE A 53 3.82 -2.35 -14.97
N ASP A 54 3.58 -3.64 -15.18
CA ASP A 54 4.60 -4.53 -15.75
C ASP A 54 4.95 -4.16 -17.21
N LEU A 55 3.99 -3.64 -18.00
CA LEU A 55 4.27 -3.06 -19.32
C LEU A 55 5.20 -1.85 -19.22
N LEU A 56 4.92 -0.92 -18.30
CA LEU A 56 5.77 0.25 -18.05
C LEU A 56 7.17 -0.16 -17.57
N ALA A 57 7.28 -1.20 -16.74
CA ALA A 57 8.56 -1.75 -16.28
C ALA A 57 9.35 -2.35 -17.44
N HIS A 58 8.68 -3.05 -18.35
CA HIS A 58 9.31 -3.63 -19.53
C HIS A 58 9.85 -2.58 -20.50
N ASP A 59 9.16 -1.44 -20.64
CA ASP A 59 9.60 -0.31 -21.46
C ASP A 59 10.69 0.56 -20.78
N GLY A 60 10.97 0.31 -19.49
CA GLY A 60 11.95 1.07 -18.71
C GLY A 60 11.45 2.46 -18.26
N ALA A 61 10.16 2.75 -18.42
CA ALA A 61 9.59 4.06 -18.11
C ALA A 61 9.60 4.39 -16.60
N LEU A 62 9.68 3.37 -15.73
CA LEU A 62 9.55 3.53 -14.28
C LEU A 62 10.85 3.91 -13.56
N ASP A 63 12.00 3.82 -14.22
CA ASP A 63 13.31 4.04 -13.58
C ASP A 63 13.44 5.47 -13.04
N ASP A 64 13.15 6.47 -13.88
CA ASP A 64 13.23 7.89 -13.52
C ASP A 64 12.27 8.25 -12.36
N ALA A 65 11.11 7.62 -12.32
CA ALA A 65 10.12 7.83 -11.27
C ALA A 65 10.57 7.27 -9.92
N VAL A 66 11.09 6.04 -9.89
CA VAL A 66 11.56 5.43 -8.65
C VAL A 66 12.81 6.15 -8.13
N ASP A 67 13.66 6.65 -9.04
CA ASP A 67 14.87 7.40 -8.70
C ASP A 67 14.58 8.82 -8.17
N LEU A 68 13.38 9.37 -8.41
CA LEU A 68 12.90 10.61 -7.79
C LEU A 68 12.55 10.42 -6.30
N GLY A 69 12.14 9.22 -5.89
CA GLY A 69 11.71 8.91 -4.51
C GLY A 69 12.73 9.31 -3.42
N PRO A 70 14.02 8.97 -3.55
CA PRO A 70 15.07 9.41 -2.62
C PRO A 70 15.17 10.93 -2.45
N ALA A 71 15.00 11.71 -3.54
CA ALA A 71 15.05 13.16 -3.47
C ALA A 71 13.86 13.74 -2.69
N ILE A 72 12.68 13.15 -2.86
CA ILE A 72 11.47 13.52 -2.11
C ILE A 72 11.65 13.25 -0.62
N ARG A 73 12.08 12.04 -0.25
CA ARG A 73 12.30 11.66 1.15
C ARG A 73 13.37 12.54 1.81
N LYS A 74 14.43 12.88 1.09
CA LYS A 74 15.47 13.79 1.58
C LYS A 74 14.91 15.18 1.88
N ALA A 75 14.15 15.77 0.95
CA ALA A 75 13.56 17.09 1.16
C ALA A 75 12.52 17.11 2.30
N GLN A 76 11.77 16.01 2.48
CA GLN A 76 10.87 15.84 3.62
C GLN A 76 11.64 15.81 4.95
N ALA A 77 12.78 15.11 5.00
CA ALA A 77 13.65 15.06 6.18
C ALA A 77 14.28 16.44 6.49
N ASP A 78 14.62 17.20 5.45
CA ASP A 78 15.20 18.55 5.57
C ASP A 78 14.14 19.65 5.87
N ALA A 79 12.84 19.30 5.81
CA ALA A 79 11.68 20.13 6.14
C ALA A 79 11.58 21.50 5.42
N ASP A 80 12.07 21.63 4.18
CA ASP A 80 11.95 22.84 3.36
C ASP A 80 10.55 22.95 2.70
N PRO A 81 9.67 23.87 3.13
CA PRO A 81 8.31 23.95 2.62
C PRO A 81 8.22 24.33 1.13
N ALA A 82 9.19 25.08 0.61
CA ALA A 82 9.21 25.49 -0.79
C ALA A 82 9.65 24.32 -1.68
N GLU A 83 10.69 23.59 -1.27
CA GLU A 83 11.16 22.40 -1.99
C GLU A 83 10.12 21.26 -1.92
N ILE A 84 9.43 21.08 -0.79
CA ILE A 84 8.32 20.12 -0.65
C ILE A 84 7.19 20.43 -1.65
N ARG A 85 6.78 21.69 -1.81
CA ARG A 85 5.74 22.08 -2.76
C ARG A 85 6.15 21.80 -4.21
N LYS A 86 7.39 22.15 -4.56
CA LYS A 86 7.96 21.89 -5.89
C LYS A 86 8.03 20.39 -6.18
N LEU A 87 8.52 19.59 -5.24
CA LEU A 87 8.61 18.13 -5.38
C LEU A 87 7.24 17.46 -5.46
N ARG A 88 6.22 17.96 -4.75
CA ARG A 88 4.84 17.48 -4.89
C ARG A 88 4.30 17.71 -6.30
N HIS A 89 4.57 18.88 -6.89
CA HIS A 89 4.14 19.17 -8.26
C HIS A 89 4.87 18.30 -9.28
N GLN A 90 6.20 18.14 -9.13
CA GLN A 90 6.98 17.24 -9.99
C GLN A 90 6.51 15.78 -9.88
N ARG A 91 6.21 15.31 -8.66
CA ARG A 91 5.62 13.98 -8.44
C ARG A 91 4.32 13.80 -9.23
N ALA A 92 3.38 14.74 -9.10
CA ALA A 92 2.10 14.66 -9.82
C ALA A 92 2.32 14.59 -11.34
N GLN A 93 3.20 15.44 -11.89
CA GLN A 93 3.52 15.43 -13.33
C GLN A 93 4.10 14.10 -13.81
N VAL A 94 5.02 13.51 -13.04
CA VAL A 94 5.63 12.20 -13.40
C VAL A 94 4.59 11.08 -13.30
N VAL A 95 3.76 11.07 -12.25
CA VAL A 95 2.69 10.08 -12.08
C VAL A 95 1.69 10.16 -13.23
N ASP A 96 1.25 11.36 -13.61
CA ASP A 96 0.31 11.55 -14.72
C ASP A 96 0.91 11.15 -16.07
N ALA A 97 2.17 11.51 -16.33
CA ALA A 97 2.87 11.13 -17.55
C ALA A 97 3.01 9.60 -17.67
N LEU A 98 3.34 8.91 -16.58
CA LEU A 98 3.44 7.46 -16.56
C LEU A 98 2.09 6.77 -16.68
N ALA A 99 1.05 7.30 -16.04
CA ALA A 99 -0.31 6.78 -16.19
C ALA A 99 -0.78 6.91 -17.66
N GLN A 100 -0.46 8.01 -18.33
CA GLN A 100 -0.75 8.18 -19.75
C GLN A 100 0.06 7.21 -20.62
N ALA A 101 1.37 7.08 -20.39
CA ALA A 101 2.20 6.11 -21.10
C ALA A 101 1.68 4.67 -20.92
N GLY A 102 1.23 4.32 -19.72
CA GLY A 102 0.62 3.02 -19.43
C GLY A 102 -0.71 2.83 -20.17
N ALA A 103 -1.52 3.88 -20.29
CA ALA A 103 -2.76 3.87 -21.07
C ALA A 103 -2.47 3.64 -22.57
N ASP A 104 -1.42 4.26 -23.10
CA ASP A 104 -0.99 4.12 -24.48
C ASP A 104 -0.48 2.70 -24.76
N LEU A 105 0.40 2.16 -23.90
CA LEU A 105 0.88 0.78 -23.99
C LEU A 105 -0.25 -0.25 -23.93
N ALA A 106 -1.23 -0.04 -23.04
CA ALA A 106 -2.40 -0.90 -22.94
C ALA A 106 -3.27 -0.84 -24.21
N SER A 107 -3.42 0.34 -24.79
CA SER A 107 -4.16 0.56 -26.04
C SER A 107 -3.46 -0.08 -27.24
N ASP A 108 -2.14 0.05 -27.34
CA ASP A 108 -1.30 -0.59 -28.37
C ASP A 108 -1.37 -2.12 -28.29
N ALA A 109 -1.50 -2.66 -27.08
CA ALA A 109 -1.77 -4.08 -26.85
C ALA A 109 -3.21 -4.51 -27.16
N GLY A 110 -4.08 -3.59 -27.59
CA GLY A 110 -5.49 -3.86 -27.93
C GLY A 110 -6.41 -4.04 -26.71
N HIS A 111 -6.01 -3.54 -25.53
CA HIS A 111 -6.76 -3.65 -24.28
C HIS A 111 -6.72 -2.32 -23.50
N PRO A 112 -7.44 -1.27 -23.97
CA PRO A 112 -7.40 0.05 -23.34
C PRO A 112 -7.84 -0.01 -21.88
N ALA A 113 -7.07 0.63 -21.00
CA ALA A 113 -7.34 0.70 -19.57
C ALA A 113 -8.56 1.58 -19.27
N THR A 114 -9.38 1.20 -18.29
CA THR A 114 -10.48 2.03 -17.80
C THR A 114 -9.95 3.11 -16.85
N PRO A 115 -10.72 4.19 -16.59
CA PRO A 115 -10.33 5.22 -15.62
C PRO A 115 -9.96 4.64 -14.25
N ALA A 116 -10.78 3.72 -13.73
CA ALA A 116 -10.51 3.05 -12.45
C ALA A 116 -9.20 2.23 -12.44
N VAL A 117 -8.82 1.62 -13.57
CA VAL A 117 -7.53 0.93 -13.70
C VAL A 117 -6.39 1.94 -13.69
N LEU A 118 -6.54 3.08 -14.37
CA LEU A 118 -5.53 4.14 -14.39
C LEU A 118 -5.34 4.78 -13.00
N ASP A 119 -6.40 4.87 -12.19
CA ASP A 119 -6.29 5.35 -10.81
C ASP A 119 -5.49 4.38 -9.93
N GLN A 120 -5.68 3.07 -10.10
CA GLN A 120 -4.86 2.04 -9.44
C GLN A 120 -3.41 2.05 -9.92
N VAL A 121 -3.17 2.35 -11.20
CA VAL A 121 -1.82 2.53 -11.77
C VAL A 121 -1.14 3.73 -11.10
N ARG A 122 -1.82 4.88 -11.01
CA ARG A 122 -1.32 6.06 -10.29
C ARG A 122 -0.97 5.74 -8.84
N ALA A 123 -1.89 5.09 -8.10
CA ALA A 123 -1.66 4.68 -6.71
C ALA A 123 -0.44 3.75 -6.56
N THR A 124 -0.23 2.82 -7.51
CA THR A 124 0.92 1.90 -7.49
C THR A 124 2.24 2.64 -7.75
N ILE A 125 2.26 3.57 -8.71
CA ILE A 125 3.45 4.41 -8.99
C ILE A 125 3.77 5.27 -7.77
N GLU A 126 2.75 5.85 -7.15
CA GLU A 126 2.90 6.64 -5.94
C GLU A 126 3.49 5.84 -4.77
N ALA A 127 3.00 4.61 -4.56
CA ALA A 127 3.56 3.69 -3.57
C ALA A 127 5.03 3.38 -3.86
N ALA A 128 5.38 3.13 -5.13
CA ALA A 128 6.75 2.87 -5.57
C ALA A 128 7.71 4.06 -5.38
N MET A 129 7.21 5.30 -5.50
CA MET A 129 7.99 6.50 -5.19
C MET A 129 8.19 6.70 -3.69
N ALA A 130 7.19 6.35 -2.88
CA ALA A 130 7.21 6.52 -1.43
C ALA A 130 8.13 5.50 -0.74
N ASP A 131 8.02 4.23 -1.12
CA ASP A 131 8.70 3.10 -0.49
C ASP A 131 9.73 2.44 -1.46
N PRO A 132 11.03 2.40 -1.09
CA PRO A 132 12.06 1.71 -1.87
C PRO A 132 11.74 0.25 -2.22
N HIS A 133 11.10 -0.49 -1.31
CA HIS A 133 10.75 -1.90 -1.52
C HIS A 133 9.64 -2.03 -2.56
N ALA A 134 8.64 -1.14 -2.51
CA ALA A 134 7.63 -1.04 -3.57
C ALA A 134 8.25 -0.63 -4.91
N GLY A 135 9.23 0.28 -4.89
CA GLY A 135 10.00 0.67 -6.07
C GLY A 135 10.76 -0.49 -6.71
N ALA A 136 11.38 -1.36 -5.90
CA ALA A 136 12.02 -2.58 -6.38
C ALA A 136 10.99 -3.59 -6.94
N ALA A 137 9.86 -3.78 -6.25
CA ALA A 137 8.79 -4.66 -6.69
C ALA A 137 8.24 -4.25 -8.07
N VAL A 138 7.96 -2.97 -8.24
CA VAL A 138 7.40 -2.40 -9.47
C VAL A 138 8.39 -2.47 -10.63
N ARG A 139 9.68 -2.18 -10.43
CA ARG A 139 10.72 -2.29 -11.47
C ARG A 139 11.00 -3.73 -11.89
N SER A 140 10.62 -4.73 -11.09
CA SER A 140 10.91 -6.13 -11.40
C SER A 140 10.13 -6.70 -12.59
N GLY A 141 8.99 -6.09 -12.94
CA GLY A 141 8.05 -6.60 -13.94
C GLY A 141 7.37 -7.91 -13.53
N LEU A 142 7.27 -8.17 -12.22
CA LEU A 142 6.71 -9.40 -11.65
C LEU A 142 5.42 -9.15 -10.86
N LEU A 143 4.73 -8.04 -11.09
CA LEU A 143 3.61 -7.61 -10.25
C LEU A 143 2.31 -8.35 -10.63
N VAL A 144 1.66 -9.01 -9.66
CA VAL A 144 0.38 -9.71 -9.89
C VAL A 144 -0.84 -8.96 -9.36
N ARG A 145 -0.66 -7.95 -8.50
CA ARG A 145 -1.72 -7.05 -7.99
C ARG A 145 -1.19 -5.62 -7.84
N PRO A 146 -2.04 -4.59 -7.95
CA PRO A 146 -1.61 -3.22 -7.66
C PRO A 146 -1.11 -3.06 -6.23
N LEU A 147 -0.30 -2.03 -6.03
CA LEU A 147 0.18 -1.59 -4.72
C LEU A 147 -0.56 -0.33 -4.30
N GLU A 148 -0.74 -0.17 -3.00
CA GLU A 148 -1.36 1.01 -2.41
C GLU A 148 -0.49 1.46 -1.23
N SER A 149 -0.36 2.77 -1.06
CA SER A 149 0.36 3.36 0.07
C SER A 149 -0.61 3.50 1.24
N ALA A 150 -0.38 2.77 2.34
CA ALA A 150 -1.19 2.87 3.56
C ALA A 150 -0.74 4.05 4.45
N GLY A 151 -0.62 5.26 3.87
CA GLY A 151 -0.20 6.45 4.61
C GLY A 151 1.25 6.39 5.10
N PHE A 152 1.44 6.22 6.42
CA PHE A 152 2.77 6.22 7.07
C PHE A 152 3.41 4.84 7.22
N ASP A 153 2.67 3.77 6.90
CA ASP A 153 3.16 2.40 6.99
C ASP A 153 3.84 1.96 5.68
N ASP A 154 4.75 0.98 5.79
CA ASP A 154 5.37 0.32 4.64
C ASP A 154 4.31 -0.28 3.71
N VAL A 155 4.61 -0.34 2.42
CA VAL A 155 3.70 -0.91 1.43
C VAL A 155 3.60 -2.42 1.63
N ASP A 156 2.37 -2.94 1.73
CA ASP A 156 2.15 -4.39 1.80
C ASP A 156 2.49 -5.04 0.45
N LEU A 157 3.54 -5.86 0.45
CA LEU A 157 4.02 -6.63 -0.71
C LEU A 157 3.64 -8.11 -0.63
N ASP A 158 2.90 -8.55 0.40
CA ASP A 158 2.50 -9.96 0.52
C ASP A 158 1.63 -10.38 -0.67
N GLY A 159 2.04 -11.47 -1.31
CA GLY A 159 1.44 -11.98 -2.53
C GLY A 159 1.39 -10.98 -3.69
N ALA A 160 2.18 -9.91 -3.66
CA ALA A 160 2.21 -8.89 -4.72
C ALA A 160 3.06 -9.29 -5.92
N LEU A 161 4.11 -10.09 -5.68
CA LEU A 161 5.04 -10.55 -6.69
C LEU A 161 4.76 -12.00 -7.09
N ALA A 162 4.95 -12.28 -8.38
CA ALA A 162 4.93 -13.63 -8.91
C ALA A 162 6.07 -14.49 -8.35
N ASP A 163 7.23 -13.89 -8.13
CA ASP A 163 8.44 -14.52 -7.59
C ASP A 163 9.16 -13.52 -6.65
N PRO A 164 8.82 -13.50 -5.35
CA PRO A 164 9.47 -12.61 -4.38
C PRO A 164 10.97 -12.87 -4.23
N ASP A 165 11.41 -14.13 -4.36
CA ASP A 165 12.82 -14.51 -4.21
C ASP A 165 13.70 -13.94 -5.33
N ALA A 166 13.09 -13.63 -6.49
CA ALA A 166 13.76 -12.96 -7.60
C ALA A 166 13.95 -11.45 -7.40
N VAL A 167 13.37 -10.86 -6.36
CA VAL A 167 13.44 -9.42 -6.06
C VAL A 167 13.79 -9.19 -4.58
N PRO A 168 15.04 -9.50 -4.15
CA PRO A 168 15.42 -9.41 -2.74
C PRO A 168 15.22 -8.01 -2.13
N ASP A 169 15.37 -6.97 -2.96
CA ASP A 169 15.21 -5.58 -2.54
C ASP A 169 13.74 -5.18 -2.34
N ALA A 170 12.77 -6.00 -2.77
CA ALA A 170 11.34 -5.80 -2.54
C ALA A 170 10.85 -6.40 -1.21
N TRP A 171 11.76 -6.75 -0.29
CA TRP A 171 11.39 -7.27 1.01
C TRP A 171 11.41 -6.16 2.06
N SER A 172 10.24 -5.64 2.46
CA SER A 172 10.12 -4.91 3.73
C SER A 172 10.24 -5.93 4.86
N GLY A 173 11.30 -5.82 5.66
CA GLY A 173 11.64 -6.76 6.71
C GLY A 173 10.54 -6.92 7.76
N SER A 174 9.71 -7.96 7.62
CA SER A 174 9.35 -8.74 8.81
C SER A 174 10.44 -9.80 8.98
N ASP A 175 11.17 -9.74 10.10
CA ASP A 175 12.21 -10.69 10.53
C ASP A 175 11.64 -12.09 10.86
N ALA A 176 10.63 -12.56 10.12
CA ALA A 176 10.15 -13.93 10.22
C ALA A 176 10.97 -14.81 9.28
N PRO A 177 11.80 -15.75 9.79
CA PRO A 177 12.49 -16.69 8.94
C PRO A 177 11.46 -17.49 8.11
N PRO A 178 11.76 -17.80 6.83
CA PRO A 178 10.85 -18.54 5.97
C PRO A 178 10.44 -19.84 6.65
N ILE A 179 9.15 -20.03 6.90
CA ILE A 179 8.65 -21.29 7.45
C ILE A 179 8.82 -22.36 6.36
N PRO A 180 9.64 -23.40 6.56
CA PRO A 180 9.73 -24.49 5.60
C PRO A 180 8.36 -25.19 5.49
N ILE A 181 7.91 -25.39 4.25
CA ILE A 181 6.55 -25.86 3.92
C ILE A 181 6.35 -27.37 4.17
N ASP A 182 7.19 -28.00 5.00
CA ASP A 182 7.14 -29.42 5.33
C ASP A 182 6.49 -29.73 6.70
N GLN A 183 6.28 -28.73 7.56
CA GLN A 183 5.80 -28.97 8.94
C GLN A 183 4.31 -28.67 9.20
N ALA A 184 3.58 -28.03 8.29
CA ALA A 184 2.17 -27.67 8.48
C ALA A 184 1.17 -28.85 8.40
N ARG A 185 1.63 -30.09 8.15
CA ARG A 185 0.76 -31.28 8.03
C ARG A 185 0.68 -32.19 9.25
N ARG A 186 1.40 -31.91 10.36
CA ARG A 186 1.40 -32.81 11.54
C ARG A 186 0.73 -32.28 12.81
N SER A 187 0.33 -31.02 12.87
CA SER A 187 -0.23 -30.41 14.10
C SER A 187 -1.77 -30.36 14.18
N ARG A 188 -2.50 -30.99 13.24
CA ARG A 188 -3.97 -31.11 13.32
C ARG A 188 -4.44 -32.56 13.49
N LYS A 189 -3.98 -33.24 14.55
CA LYS A 189 -4.71 -34.40 15.12
C LYS A 189 -4.24 -34.83 16.51
N ALA A 190 -4.63 -34.09 17.56
CA ALA A 190 -4.89 -34.64 18.90
C ALA A 190 -5.42 -33.53 19.81
N GLY A 191 -6.56 -33.76 20.48
CA GLY A 191 -7.00 -32.91 21.58
C GLY A 191 -8.48 -32.52 21.59
N ARG A 192 -9.41 -33.47 21.43
CA ARG A 192 -10.83 -33.27 21.79
C ARG A 192 -11.31 -34.44 22.65
N ALA A 193 -11.47 -34.20 23.95
CA ALA A 193 -12.44 -34.81 24.89
C ALA A 193 -12.04 -34.40 26.33
N SER A 194 -12.77 -33.50 27.00
CA SER A 194 -13.90 -33.77 27.94
C SER A 194 -13.48 -33.93 29.42
N ARG A 195 -14.00 -33.03 30.26
CA ARG A 195 -14.06 -33.01 31.76
C ARG A 195 -15.25 -33.89 32.26
N PRO A 196 -15.58 -34.05 33.58
CA PRO A 196 -14.88 -33.90 34.88
C PRO A 196 -15.23 -35.09 35.88
N PRO A 197 -15.44 -34.93 37.21
CA PRO A 197 -14.48 -35.01 38.35
C PRO A 197 -14.85 -36.04 39.46
N GLU A 198 -14.00 -36.29 40.46
CA GLU A 198 -14.44 -36.73 41.82
C GLU A 198 -13.35 -36.63 42.90
N ARG A 199 -13.79 -36.72 44.16
CA ARG A 199 -13.19 -36.26 45.42
C ARG A 199 -12.59 -37.40 46.27
N ASP A 200 -11.83 -36.97 47.28
CA ASP A 200 -11.77 -37.46 48.66
C ASP A 200 -10.85 -38.64 49.07
N GLU A 201 -10.33 -38.45 50.29
CA GLU A 201 -9.80 -39.40 51.30
C GLU A 201 -8.28 -39.68 51.43
N THR A 202 -7.72 -39.13 52.52
CA THR A 202 -6.62 -39.68 53.36
C THR A 202 -7.24 -40.64 54.40
N PRO A 203 -6.57 -41.65 55.02
CA PRO A 203 -5.58 -41.40 56.12
C PRO A 203 -4.58 -42.55 56.51
N GLU A 204 -3.84 -42.32 57.62
CA GLU A 204 -3.14 -43.23 58.57
C GLU A 204 -1.59 -43.35 58.49
N ARG A 205 -0.81 -42.79 59.45
CA ARG A 205 -0.43 -43.25 60.83
C ARG A 205 0.50 -44.48 60.81
N ARG A 206 1.64 -44.62 61.50
CA ARG A 206 2.26 -44.21 62.81
C ARG A 206 3.71 -44.83 62.81
N PRO A 207 4.54 -44.87 63.89
CA PRO A 207 4.75 -44.03 65.09
C PRO A 207 6.24 -43.68 65.39
N THR A 208 6.46 -42.78 66.36
CA THR A 208 7.72 -42.45 67.08
C THR A 208 8.06 -43.44 68.22
N PRO A 209 9.27 -43.36 68.84
CA PRO A 209 9.30 -42.97 70.27
C PRO A 209 10.54 -42.13 70.73
N GLU A 210 10.25 -40.98 71.39
CA GLU A 210 10.53 -40.62 72.81
C GLU A 210 11.97 -40.49 73.41
N PRO A 211 12.18 -39.89 74.62
CA PRO A 211 12.65 -38.50 74.83
C PRO A 211 13.83 -38.36 75.85
N GLU A 212 14.23 -37.10 76.20
CA GLU A 212 14.64 -36.60 77.56
C GLU A 212 15.40 -35.23 77.47
N PRO A 213 15.66 -34.47 78.57
CA PRO A 213 14.73 -33.63 79.32
C PRO A 213 15.19 -32.14 79.39
N THR A 214 14.33 -31.25 79.92
CA THR A 214 14.62 -29.82 80.16
C THR A 214 15.29 -29.58 81.52
N PRO A 215 15.95 -28.41 81.72
CA PRO A 215 15.34 -27.40 82.61
C PRO A 215 15.62 -25.92 82.24
N LYS A 216 14.53 -25.12 82.21
CA LYS A 216 14.24 -23.77 82.77
C LYS A 216 15.26 -22.58 82.81
N PRO A 217 14.78 -21.31 82.91
CA PRO A 217 15.11 -20.21 81.98
C PRO A 217 15.80 -18.98 82.62
N GLU A 218 16.41 -18.12 81.80
CA GLU A 218 16.87 -16.77 82.18
C GLU A 218 16.72 -15.74 81.01
N PRO A 219 16.72 -14.41 81.31
CA PRO A 219 15.82 -13.43 80.69
C PRO A 219 16.38 -12.67 79.49
N GLN A 220 15.46 -12.18 78.64
CA GLN A 220 15.70 -11.41 77.42
C GLN A 220 16.41 -10.05 77.65
N PRO A 221 17.36 -9.65 76.80
CA PRO A 221 17.71 -8.25 76.61
C PRO A 221 16.83 -7.64 75.48
N LYS A 222 16.35 -6.42 75.72
CA LYS A 222 15.49 -5.65 74.82
C LYS A 222 16.22 -5.32 73.49
N PRO A 223 15.57 -5.43 72.32
CA PRO A 223 16.14 -4.90 71.09
C PRO A 223 16.00 -3.37 71.04
N THR A 224 17.08 -2.73 70.66
CA THR A 224 17.22 -1.32 70.34
C THR A 224 16.28 -0.93 69.21
N ARG A 225 15.67 0.25 69.34
CA ARG A 225 14.72 0.83 68.38
C ARG A 225 15.40 1.07 67.02
N ASP A 226 15.04 0.27 66.03
CA ASP A 226 15.22 0.64 64.63
C ASP A 226 14.37 1.87 64.33
N ARG A 227 15.01 2.86 63.73
CA ARG A 227 14.40 4.07 63.20
C ARG A 227 13.55 3.67 61.99
N ALA A 228 12.29 3.31 62.25
CA ALA A 228 11.28 3.12 61.22
C ALA A 228 11.18 4.42 60.39
N VAL A 229 11.61 4.34 59.13
CA VAL A 229 11.31 5.35 58.12
C VAL A 229 9.79 5.41 58.01
N ARG A 230 9.22 6.54 58.41
CA ARG A 230 7.78 6.77 58.39
C ARG A 230 7.39 7.00 56.93
N GLU A 231 6.85 5.99 56.27
CA GLU A 231 6.26 6.15 54.93
C GLU A 231 5.19 7.25 54.98
N PRO A 232 5.18 8.20 54.04
CA PRO A 232 4.19 9.26 54.02
C PRO A 232 2.81 8.64 53.74
N LYS A 233 1.89 8.78 54.69
CA LYS A 233 0.48 8.42 54.48
C LYS A 233 -0.12 9.39 53.48
N VAL A 234 -0.25 8.97 52.22
CA VAL A 234 -0.98 9.72 51.19
C VAL A 234 -2.46 9.74 51.58
N ASP A 235 -3.08 10.91 51.54
CA ASP A 235 -4.51 11.08 51.85
C ASP A 235 -5.35 10.48 50.71
N PRO A 236 -6.16 9.42 50.95
CA PRO A 236 -7.01 8.81 49.90
C PRO A 236 -8.03 9.78 49.28
N SER A 237 -8.33 10.89 49.96
CA SER A 237 -9.16 11.98 49.42
C SER A 237 -8.44 12.76 48.32
N ALA A 238 -7.13 12.98 48.48
CA ALA A 238 -6.30 13.67 47.49
C ALA A 238 -6.15 12.84 46.21
N GLU A 239 -5.94 11.53 46.34
CA GLU A 239 -5.88 10.60 45.20
C GLU A 239 -7.18 10.58 44.39
N ARG A 240 -8.35 10.56 45.06
CA ARG A 240 -9.65 10.62 44.38
C ARG A 240 -9.91 11.94 43.66
N ARG A 241 -9.43 13.06 44.21
CA ARG A 241 -9.53 14.37 43.53
C ARG A 241 -8.64 14.40 42.30
N ALA A 242 -7.39 13.98 42.43
CA ALA A 242 -6.46 13.88 41.30
C ALA A 242 -7.00 12.98 40.18
N ALA A 243 -7.62 11.85 40.52
CA ALA A 243 -8.26 10.98 39.53
C ALA A 243 -9.44 11.64 38.80
N ARG A 244 -10.26 12.43 39.49
CA ARG A 244 -11.37 13.18 38.87
C ARG A 244 -10.87 14.31 37.99
N ASP A 245 -9.83 15.02 38.43
CA ASP A 245 -9.23 16.10 37.65
C ASP A 245 -8.61 15.54 36.35
N ALA A 246 -7.90 14.41 36.45
CA ALA A 246 -7.37 13.69 35.28
C ALA A 246 -8.49 13.18 34.34
N GLU A 247 -9.60 12.68 34.88
CA GLU A 247 -10.76 12.27 34.07
C GLU A 247 -11.42 13.47 33.36
N ALA A 248 -11.54 14.61 34.06
CA ALA A 248 -12.08 15.83 33.47
C ALA A 248 -11.16 16.38 32.36
N GLU A 249 -9.85 16.35 32.57
CA GLU A 249 -8.85 16.73 31.57
C GLU A 249 -8.91 15.82 30.34
N ALA A 250 -8.98 14.50 30.53
CA ALA A 250 -9.10 13.54 29.43
C ALA A 250 -10.39 13.75 28.62
N ARG A 251 -11.51 14.05 29.28
CA ARG A 251 -12.78 14.38 28.58
C ARG A 251 -12.69 15.69 27.81
N ALA A 252 -12.05 16.71 28.38
CA ALA A 252 -11.84 17.98 27.68
C ALA A 252 -10.98 17.80 26.44
N ALA A 253 -9.87 17.05 26.56
CA ALA A 253 -9.01 16.71 25.42
C ALA A 253 -9.74 15.89 24.35
N SER A 254 -10.61 14.95 24.74
CA SER A 254 -11.46 14.20 23.79
C SER A 254 -12.40 15.13 23.03
N HIS A 255 -13.09 16.04 23.72
CA HIS A 255 -13.99 16.99 23.06
C HIS A 255 -13.26 17.97 22.13
N GLU A 256 -12.05 18.39 22.50
CA GLU A 256 -11.20 19.20 21.62
C GLU A 256 -10.77 18.44 20.37
N ALA A 257 -10.40 17.16 20.52
CA ALA A 257 -10.06 16.30 19.39
C ALA A 257 -11.27 16.05 18.46
N ASP A 258 -12.46 15.81 19.02
CA ASP A 258 -13.69 15.65 18.25
C ASP A 258 -14.02 16.94 17.47
N ALA A 259 -13.90 18.11 18.11
CA ALA A 259 -14.13 19.40 17.44
C ALA A 259 -13.09 19.67 16.34
N ALA A 260 -11.84 19.24 16.53
CA ALA A 260 -10.81 19.35 15.51
C ALA A 260 -11.09 18.40 14.32
N LEU A 261 -11.62 17.21 14.58
CA LEU A 261 -12.04 16.27 13.54
C LEU A 261 -13.21 16.84 12.72
N ASP A 262 -14.26 17.34 13.38
CA ASP A 262 -15.40 17.97 12.71
C ASP A 262 -14.97 19.15 11.83
N ALA A 263 -14.01 19.96 12.29
CA ALA A 263 -13.46 21.07 11.51
C ALA A 263 -12.68 20.57 10.29
N ALA A 264 -11.86 19.53 10.43
CA ALA A 264 -11.11 18.93 9.33
C ALA A 264 -12.04 18.28 8.28
N GLU A 265 -13.11 17.62 8.72
CA GLU A 265 -14.14 17.04 7.83
C GLU A 265 -14.84 18.13 7.02
N GLN A 266 -15.21 19.25 7.66
CA GLN A 266 -15.78 20.40 6.95
C GLN A 266 -14.78 20.99 5.95
N GLU A 267 -13.51 21.15 6.31
CA GLU A 267 -12.49 21.66 5.38
C GLU A 267 -12.31 20.74 4.16
N LEU A 268 -12.41 19.42 4.36
CA LEU A 268 -12.37 18.43 3.29
C LEU A 268 -13.58 18.56 2.35
N GLU A 269 -14.80 18.61 2.90
CA GLU A 269 -16.03 18.80 2.11
C GLU A 269 -15.95 20.07 1.25
N HIS A 270 -15.50 21.18 1.84
CA HIS A 270 -15.30 22.43 1.09
C HIS A 270 -14.21 22.31 0.00
N ALA A 271 -13.19 21.49 0.21
CA ALA A 271 -12.15 21.25 -0.79
C ALA A 271 -12.67 20.39 -1.95
N GLU A 272 -13.48 19.37 -1.65
CA GLU A 272 -14.14 18.50 -2.64
C GLU A 272 -15.14 19.29 -3.50
N ASP A 273 -15.94 20.17 -2.88
CA ASP A 273 -16.84 21.06 -3.61
C ASP A 273 -16.10 22.00 -4.58
N ARG A 274 -14.98 22.57 -4.13
CA ARG A 274 -14.11 23.38 -5.00
C ARG A 274 -13.50 22.56 -6.13
N HIS A 275 -13.10 21.32 -5.87
CA HIS A 275 -12.59 20.44 -6.91
C HIS A 275 -13.64 20.16 -7.99
N ALA A 276 -14.85 19.77 -7.57
CA ALA A 276 -15.95 19.52 -8.49
C ALA A 276 -16.32 20.77 -9.31
N ASP A 277 -16.19 21.97 -8.74
CA ASP A 277 -16.40 23.22 -9.47
C ASP A 277 -15.32 23.47 -10.52
N LEU A 278 -14.04 23.27 -10.17
CA LEU A 278 -12.93 23.40 -11.12
C LEU A 278 -13.02 22.38 -12.26
N GLU A 279 -13.47 21.15 -12.00
CA GLU A 279 -13.71 20.15 -13.05
C GLU A 279 -14.81 20.59 -14.03
N ARG A 280 -15.91 21.18 -13.52
CA ARG A 280 -16.96 21.75 -14.38
C ARG A 280 -16.41 22.90 -15.24
N GLN A 281 -15.65 23.81 -14.64
CA GLN A 281 -15.02 24.93 -15.36
C GLN A 281 -14.06 24.43 -16.45
N LEU A 282 -13.29 23.37 -16.18
CA LEU A 282 -12.38 22.76 -17.15
C LEU A 282 -13.15 22.12 -18.32
N ALA A 283 -14.24 21.42 -18.03
CA ALA A 283 -15.09 20.82 -19.05
C ALA A 283 -15.72 21.90 -19.96
N ASP A 284 -16.23 22.99 -19.38
CA ASP A 284 -16.79 24.12 -20.12
C ASP A 284 -15.74 24.82 -20.98
N ALA A 285 -14.54 25.06 -20.43
CA ALA A 285 -13.43 25.66 -21.17
C ALA A 285 -12.97 24.78 -22.35
N THR A 286 -12.93 23.46 -22.15
CA THR A 286 -12.59 22.49 -23.21
C THR A 286 -13.63 22.52 -24.33
N ALA A 287 -14.92 22.51 -23.98
CA ALA A 287 -16.00 22.60 -24.96
C ALA A 287 -15.99 23.95 -25.73
N GLU A 288 -15.57 25.04 -25.10
CA GLU A 288 -15.37 26.33 -25.75
C GLU A 288 -14.23 26.28 -26.77
N VAL A 289 -13.08 25.71 -26.40
CA VAL A 289 -11.93 25.54 -27.31
C VAL A 289 -12.35 24.76 -28.55
N GLU A 290 -13.01 23.61 -28.40
CA GLU A 290 -13.47 22.82 -29.54
C GLU A 290 -14.44 23.60 -30.43
N ARG A 291 -15.32 24.42 -29.83
CA ARG A 291 -16.26 25.26 -30.59
C ARG A 291 -15.51 26.31 -31.42
N LEU A 292 -14.51 26.95 -30.82
CA LEU A 292 -13.69 27.96 -31.50
C LEU A 292 -12.82 27.33 -32.60
N GLU A 293 -12.31 26.12 -32.40
CA GLU A 293 -11.59 25.37 -33.43
C GLU A 293 -12.48 25.03 -34.62
N ARG A 294 -13.69 24.50 -34.37
CA ARG A 294 -14.68 24.27 -35.44
C ARG A 294 -15.01 25.55 -36.21
N ALA A 295 -15.20 26.66 -35.50
CA ALA A 295 -15.47 27.95 -36.12
C ALA A 295 -14.29 28.47 -36.96
N ARG A 296 -13.05 28.26 -36.51
CA ARG A 296 -11.84 28.57 -37.27
C ARG A 296 -11.79 27.75 -38.56
N ASP A 297 -12.00 26.45 -38.47
CA ASP A 297 -11.91 25.54 -39.62
C ASP A 297 -12.99 25.85 -40.67
N ASP A 298 -14.22 26.17 -40.23
CA ASP A 298 -15.29 26.64 -41.11
C ASP A 298 -14.94 27.96 -41.80
N ALA A 299 -14.31 28.90 -41.09
CA ALA A 299 -13.86 30.17 -41.63
C ALA A 299 -12.72 30.00 -42.64
N GLU A 300 -11.78 29.09 -42.38
CA GLU A 300 -10.71 28.74 -43.31
C GLU A 300 -11.28 28.13 -44.60
N ALA A 301 -12.16 27.14 -44.48
CA ALA A 301 -12.83 26.53 -45.63
C ALA A 301 -13.66 27.54 -46.43
N ALA A 302 -14.30 28.52 -45.77
CA ALA A 302 -15.00 29.61 -46.46
C ALA A 302 -14.04 30.54 -47.20
N SER A 303 -12.87 30.85 -46.62
CA SER A 303 -11.82 31.65 -47.25
C SER A 303 -11.30 30.98 -48.53
N ASP A 304 -11.05 29.68 -48.47
CA ASP A 304 -10.55 28.91 -49.62
C ASP A 304 -11.57 28.86 -50.75
N ARG A 305 -12.84 28.59 -50.44
CA ARG A 305 -13.93 28.67 -51.44
C ARG A 305 -14.00 30.05 -52.11
N ALA A 306 -13.80 31.12 -51.35
CA ALA A 306 -13.79 32.49 -51.90
C ALA A 306 -12.58 32.75 -52.80
N ARG A 307 -11.39 32.25 -52.43
CA ARG A 307 -10.16 32.34 -53.24
C ARG A 307 -10.30 31.58 -54.56
N ASP A 308 -10.89 30.39 -54.53
CA ASP A 308 -11.15 29.58 -55.72
C ASP A 308 -12.13 30.27 -56.67
N ALA A 309 -13.24 30.78 -56.13
CA ALA A 309 -14.23 31.54 -56.90
C ALA A 309 -13.62 32.79 -57.56
N PHE A 310 -12.80 33.53 -56.81
CA PHE A 310 -12.07 34.70 -57.35
C PHE A 310 -11.12 34.32 -58.48
N THR A 311 -10.36 33.23 -58.30
CA THR A 311 -9.42 32.72 -59.31
C THR A 311 -10.14 32.28 -60.58
N ALA A 312 -11.27 31.58 -60.45
CA ALA A 312 -12.12 31.17 -61.56
C ALA A 312 -12.67 32.38 -62.33
N ALA A 313 -13.20 33.39 -61.63
CA ALA A 313 -13.69 34.62 -62.23
C ALA A 313 -12.59 35.37 -63.00
N ARG A 314 -11.37 35.44 -62.45
CA ARG A 314 -10.22 36.08 -63.11
C ARG A 314 -9.83 35.36 -64.40
N LYS A 315 -9.87 34.01 -64.40
CA LYS A 315 -9.58 33.19 -65.59
C LYS A 315 -10.62 33.42 -66.68
N ALA A 316 -11.91 33.43 -66.32
CA ALA A 316 -13.00 33.68 -67.26
C ALA A 316 -12.90 35.08 -67.92
N ARG A 317 -12.44 36.10 -67.18
CA ARG A 317 -12.22 37.45 -67.72
C ARG A 317 -11.06 37.54 -68.70
N ARG A 318 -10.02 36.73 -68.55
CA ARG A 318 -8.82 36.75 -69.43
C ARG A 318 -8.97 35.91 -70.70
N GLY A 319 -9.97 35.03 -70.76
CA GLY A 319 -10.26 34.18 -71.91
C GLY A 319 -11.29 34.75 -72.90
N ARG A 320 -11.81 35.96 -72.66
CA ARG A 320 -12.57 36.77 -73.63
C ARG A 320 -11.68 37.90 -74.14
#